data_AF-A0A6N7P6B7-F1
#
_entry.id   AF-A0A6N7P6B7-F1
#
_cell.length_a   1.000
_cell.length_b   1.000
_cell.length_c   1.000
_cell.angle_alpha   90.00
_cell.angle_beta   90.00
_cell.angle_gamma   90.00
#
_symmetry.space_group_name_H-M   'P 1'
#
loop_
_entity.id
_entity.type
_entity.pdbx_description
1 polymer ?
#
loop_
_entity_poly.entity_id
_entity_poly.type
_entity_poly.pdbx_seq_one_letter_code
_entity_poly.pdbx_strand_id
1 'polypeptide(L)' 'MGKTIRMTNSTKWETPAPIDAAKGFRIHFIVFLLATPVIWLVWYLTDRTYPWPLWSTPAWAVGVLFHYLGVFVFKKPKNS' A
#
# COMPACT_ATOMS: atom_id res chain seq x y z
N MET A 1 36.15 -23.41 41.38
CA MET A 1 36.57 -22.71 40.15
C MET A 1 35.43 -22.84 39.13
N GLY A 2 34.43 -21.96 39.20
CA GLY A 2 33.22 -22.02 38.37
C GLY A 2 33.28 -20.96 37.28
N LYS A 3 33.39 -21.38 36.01
CA LYS A 3 33.36 -20.46 34.86
C LYS A 3 31.93 -20.44 34.31
N THR A 4 31.19 -19.39 34.66
CA THR A 4 29.84 -19.17 34.15
C THR A 4 29.91 -18.85 32.66
N ILE A 5 29.37 -19.72 31.80
CA ILE A 5 29.24 -19.48 30.37
C ILE A 5 28.09 -18.49 30.16
N ARG A 6 28.39 -17.26 29.76
CA ARG A 6 27.38 -16.30 29.27
C ARG A 6 27.01 -16.69 27.85
N MET A 7 25.89 -17.39 27.66
CA MET A 7 25.28 -17.51 26.35
C MET A 7 24.66 -16.16 25.97
N THR A 8 25.34 -15.40 25.12
CA THR A 8 24.75 -14.21 24.49
C THR A 8 23.95 -14.67 23.28
N ASN A 9 22.69 -15.03 23.50
CA ASN A 9 21.76 -15.29 22.42
C ASN A 9 21.35 -13.94 21.83
N SER A 10 22.20 -13.41 20.94
CA SER A 10 21.90 -12.25 20.11
C SER A 10 20.84 -12.68 19.12
N THR A 11 19.58 -12.52 19.49
CA THR A 11 18.47 -12.66 18.56
C THR A 11 18.62 -11.57 17.51
N LYS A 12 19.30 -11.93 16.42
CA LYS A 12 19.26 -11.26 15.12
C LYS A 12 17.85 -11.48 14.55
N TRP A 13 16.83 -10.97 15.23
CA TRP A 13 15.46 -11.01 14.72
C TRP A 13 15.41 -10.08 13.51
N GLU A 14 15.28 -10.68 12.33
CA GLU A 14 14.56 -10.19 11.15
C GLU A 14 14.40 -8.66 11.10
N THR A 15 15.39 -7.94 10.57
CA THR A 15 15.13 -6.58 10.07
C THR A 15 14.10 -6.75 8.96
N PRO A 16 12.84 -6.28 9.11
CA PRO A 16 11.86 -6.43 8.04
C PRO A 16 12.48 -5.83 6.79
N ALA A 17 12.45 -6.57 5.68
CA ALA A 17 12.97 -6.08 4.41
C ALA A 17 12.44 -4.65 4.19
N PRO A 18 13.28 -3.68 3.77
CA PRO A 18 12.84 -2.29 3.63
C PRO A 18 11.59 -2.24 2.76
N ILE A 19 10.43 -1.98 3.37
CA ILE A 19 9.17 -1.83 2.67
C ILE A 19 9.24 -0.46 1.99
N ASP A 20 9.53 -0.46 0.70
CA ASP A 20 9.53 0.74 -0.12
C ASP A 20 8.08 1.22 -0.33
N ALA A 21 7.65 2.14 0.53
CA ALA A 21 6.31 2.72 0.49
C ALA A 21 6.03 3.46 -0.83
N ALA A 22 7.05 4.03 -1.48
CA ALA A 22 6.90 4.66 -2.78
C ALA A 22 6.65 3.63 -3.89
N LYS A 23 7.32 2.48 -3.84
CA LYS A 23 7.03 1.34 -4.72
C LYS A 23 5.62 0.81 -4.49
N GLY A 24 5.19 0.70 -3.23
CA GLY A 24 3.83 0.31 -2.86
C GLY A 24 2.77 1.25 -3.46
N PHE A 25 2.97 2.56 -3.34
CA PHE A 25 2.10 3.57 -3.96
C PHE A 25 2.06 3.44 -5.49
N ARG A 26 3.21 3.31 -6.16
CA ARG A 26 3.28 3.17 -7.62
C ARG A 26 2.45 1.99 -8.13
N ILE A 27 2.56 0.84 -7.47
CA ILE A 27 1.76 -0.35 -7.83
C ILE A 27 0.28 -0.06 -7.64
N HIS A 28 -0.13 0.45 -6.47
CA HIS A 28 -1.53 0.75 -6.18
C HIS A 28 -2.11 1.74 -7.20
N PHE A 29 -1.35 2.78 -7.56
CA PHE A 29 -1.75 3.78 -8.53
C PHE A 29 -1.89 3.23 -9.96
N ILE A 30 -0.93 2.40 -10.42
CA ILE A 30 -1.01 1.75 -11.74
C ILE A 30 -2.21 0.80 -11.79
N VAL A 31 -2.43 0.00 -10.74
CA VAL A 31 -3.60 -0.90 -10.65
C VAL A 31 -4.89 -0.09 -10.72
N PHE A 32 -5.00 1.03 -10.01
CA PHE A 32 -6.15 1.93 -10.13
C PHE A 32 -6.34 2.43 -11.57
N LEU A 33 -5.29 2.96 -12.21
CA LEU A 33 -5.37 3.49 -13.57
C LEU A 33 -5.75 2.46 -14.63
N LEU A 34 -5.35 1.19 -14.47
CA LEU A 34 -5.65 0.14 -15.44
C LEU A 34 -6.98 -0.56 -15.14
N ALA A 35 -7.28 -0.85 -13.87
CA ALA A 35 -8.48 -1.57 -13.49
C ALA A 35 -9.73 -0.70 -13.63
N THR A 36 -9.68 0.59 -13.28
CA THR A 36 -10.84 1.49 -13.38
C THR A 36 -11.42 1.55 -14.80
N PRO A 37 -10.67 1.86 -15.87
CA PRO A 37 -11.25 1.90 -17.22
C PRO A 37 -11.78 0.53 -17.68
N VAL A 38 -11.13 -0.58 -17.29
CA VAL A 38 -11.61 -1.93 -17.60
C VAL A 38 -12.95 -2.20 -16.90
N ILE A 39 -13.09 -1.82 -15.63
CA ILE A 39 -14.33 -1.95 -14.87
C ILE A 39 -15.46 -1.13 -15.51
N TRP A 40 -15.18 0.12 -15.88
CA TRP A 40 -16.14 0.97 -16.60
C TRP A 40 -16.51 0.41 -17.97
N LEU A 41 -15.55 -0.19 -18.68
CA LEU A 41 -15.79 -0.86 -19.95
C LEU A 41 -16.70 -2.09 -19.78
N VAL A 42 -16.44 -2.94 -18.78
CA VAL A 42 -17.29 -4.09 -18.45
C VAL A 42 -18.71 -3.64 -18.17
N TRP A 43 -18.89 -2.60 -17.35
CA TRP A 43 -20.21 -2.04 -17.09
C TRP A 43 -20.88 -1.53 -18.38
N TYR A 44 -20.15 -0.79 -19.21
CA TYR A 44 -20.67 -0.25 -20.46
C TYR A 44 -21.15 -1.34 -21.44
N LEU A 45 -20.46 -2.48 -21.47
CA LEU A 45 -20.72 -3.58 -22.41
C LEU A 45 -21.74 -4.61 -21.91
N THR A 46 -22.00 -4.69 -20.60
CA THR A 46 -22.86 -5.73 -20.02
C THR A 46 -24.26 -5.21 -19.69
N ASP A 47 -24.38 -4.32 -18.72
CA ASP A 47 -25.66 -3.75 -18.31
C ASP A 47 -25.48 -2.33 -17.77
N ARG A 48 -26.13 -1.38 -18.46
CA ARG A 48 -26.08 0.06 -18.15
C ARG A 48 -27.23 0.53 -17.26
N THR A 49 -28.14 -0.36 -16.85
CA THR A 49 -29.29 -0.01 -16.00
C THR A 49 -28.88 0.51 -14.63
N TYR A 50 -27.77 0.01 -14.08
CA TYR A 50 -27.24 0.44 -12.78
C TYR A 50 -25.72 0.71 -12.86
N PRO A 51 -25.26 1.97 -12.68
CA PRO A 51 -23.86 2.35 -12.77
C PRO A 51 -23.08 1.96 -11.51
N TRP A 52 -22.96 0.66 -11.24
CA TRP A 52 -22.23 0.15 -10.09
C TRP A 52 -20.76 0.62 -9.97
N PRO A 53 -20.01 0.94 -11.05
CA PRO A 53 -18.67 1.50 -10.92
C PRO A 53 -18.62 2.88 -10.26
N LEU A 54 -19.76 3.58 -10.20
CA LEU A 54 -19.86 4.94 -9.67
C LEU A 54 -19.55 5.01 -8.18
N TRP A 55 -19.79 3.93 -7.42
CA TRP A 55 -19.52 3.88 -5.99
C TRP A 55 -18.14 3.28 -5.70
N SER A 56 -17.70 2.31 -6.50
CA SER A 56 -16.40 1.65 -6.33
C SER A 56 -15.23 2.57 -6.72
N THR A 57 -15.37 3.35 -7.79
CA THR A 57 -14.30 4.22 -8.31
C THR A 57 -13.91 5.30 -7.30
N PRO A 58 -14.85 6.08 -6.70
CA PRO A 58 -14.50 7.09 -5.70
C PRO A 58 -13.92 6.48 -4.42
N ALA A 59 -14.46 5.34 -3.95
CA ALA A 59 -13.94 4.67 -2.76
C ALA A 59 -12.46 4.27 -2.94
N TRP A 60 -12.10 3.72 -4.10
CA TRP A 60 -10.71 3.42 -4.44
C TRP A 60 -9.86 4.67 -4.63
N ALA A 61 -10.39 5.71 -5.29
CA ALA A 61 -9.67 6.97 -5.48
C ALA A 61 -9.29 7.63 -4.14
N VAL A 62 -10.18 7.56 -3.14
CA VAL A 62 -9.91 8.00 -1.77
C VAL A 62 -8.76 7.18 -1.16
N GLY A 63 -8.74 5.86 -1.34
CA GLY A 63 -7.64 5.00 -0.91
C GLY A 63 -6.29 5.38 -1.53
N VAL A 64 -6.27 5.62 -2.84
CA VAL A 64 -5.09 6.12 -3.58
C VAL A 64 -4.61 7.47 -3.01
N LEU A 65 -5.55 8.39 -2.77
CA LEU A 65 -5.24 9.72 -2.20
C LEU A 65 -4.59 9.59 -0.83
N PHE A 66 -5.17 8.80 0.09
CA PHE A 66 -4.59 8.61 1.41
C PHE A 66 -3.24 7.87 1.37
N HIS A 67 -3.05 6.95 0.42
CA HIS A 67 -1.75 6.31 0.21
C HIS A 67 -0.70 7.33 -0.26
N TYR A 68 -1.06 8.22 -1.20
CA TYR A 68 -0.21 9.33 -1.62
C TYR A 68 0.18 10.23 -0.44
N LEU A 69 -0.81 10.65 0.36
CA LEU A 69 -0.58 11.49 1.53
C LEU A 69 0.35 10.80 2.53
N GLY A 70 0.15 9.52 2.80
CA GLY A 70 1.01 8.72 3.69
C GLY A 70 2.47 8.61 3.22
N VAL A 71 2.70 8.53 1.91
CA VAL A 71 4.04 8.34 1.34
C VAL A 71 4.79 9.66 1.14
N PHE A 72 4.11 10.70 0.65
CA PHE A 72 4.76 11.91 0.19
C PHE A 72 4.55 13.12 1.10
N VAL A 73 3.42 13.20 1.81
CA VAL A 73 3.07 14.36 2.63
C VAL A 73 3.41 14.12 4.10
N PHE A 74 3.00 12.98 4.66
CA PHE A 74 3.22 12.63 6.06
C PHE A 74 4.60 11.97 6.26
N LYS A 75 5.67 12.62 5.83
CA LYS A 75 7.02 12.21 6.24
C LYS A 75 7.29 12.71 7.65
N LYS A 76 7.41 11.79 8.61
CA LYS A 76 7.84 12.16 9.97
C LYS A 76 9.23 12.83 9.90
N PRO A 77 9.43 14.00 10.50
CA PRO A 77 10.76 14.57 10.66
C PRO A 77 11.59 13.61 11.52
N LYS A 78 12.77 13.26 11.02
CA LYS A 78 13.79 12.55 11.81
C LYS A 78 14.34 13.55 12.82
N ASN A 79 13.91 13.47 14.07
CA ASN A 79 14.54 14.19 15.18
C ASN A 79 16.00 13.73 15.26
N SER A 80 16.94 14.64 14.95
CA SER A 80 18.38 14.48 15.14
C SER A 80 18.78 14.81 16.57
#